data_AF-A0A814R4M8-F1
#
_entry.id   AF-A0A814R4M8-F1
#
_cell.length_a   1.000
_cell.length_b   1.000
_cell.length_c   1.000
_cell.angle_alpha   90.00
_cell.angle_beta   90.00
_cell.angle_gamma   90.00
#
_symmetry.space_group_name_H-M   'P 1'
#
loop_
_entity.id
_entity.type
_entity.pdbx_description
1 polymer ?
#
loop_
_entity_poly.entity_id
_entity_poly.type
_entity_poly.pdbx_seq_one_letter_code
_entity_poly.pdbx_strand_id
1 'polypeptide(L)'
;MSNNDISATTLPIVDAHHHLWDLSNPNHHYTFFRPDTPDEFIAGDRRPLKSTYSIQDYIKDTGSYNVVKSVHVEAAYDIHADPWGDIEWLYEQAKTNKNQLPNVLVAHANLADDQVRERLATLTSRFDKVRGIRHMLSWLDSKESMPYDNMASIDQWKAGMSALAQQPNVSCKLSGLAMFQHNWTVESLRPFLEYALNVFGPDRCLFASNFPVDKLHATFGQLVEAYLQVAKEAGLSKQEIERVFHDNACRIYRL
;
A
#
# COMPACT_ATOMS: atom_id res chain seq x y z
N MET A 1 28.76 11.87 -6.85
CA MET A 1 28.22 12.49 -5.62
C MET A 1 27.70 11.36 -4.74
N SER A 2 27.95 11.41 -3.44
CA SER A 2 27.69 10.27 -2.54
C SER A 2 26.20 10.18 -2.18
N ASN A 3 25.70 8.98 -1.87
CA ASN A 3 24.30 8.80 -1.44
C ASN A 3 24.02 9.40 -0.06
N ASN A 4 25.07 9.82 0.67
CA ASN A 4 24.96 10.44 1.99
C ASN A 4 24.29 11.82 1.94
N ASP A 5 24.20 12.46 0.77
CA ASP A 5 23.61 13.80 0.62
C ASP A 5 22.07 13.80 0.51
N ILE A 6 21.42 12.63 0.49
CA ILE A 6 19.95 12.52 0.43
C ILE A 6 19.37 12.59 1.85
N SER A 7 18.56 13.60 2.12
CA SER A 7 17.76 13.67 3.35
C SER A 7 16.41 12.99 3.15
N ALA A 8 15.98 12.19 4.14
CA ALA A 8 14.68 11.54 4.14
C ALA A 8 13.52 12.56 4.03
N THR A 9 13.68 13.72 4.65
CA THR A 9 12.63 14.75 4.71
C THR A 9 12.47 15.55 3.42
N THR A 10 13.50 15.61 2.57
CA THR A 10 13.48 16.38 1.31
C THR A 10 13.38 15.51 0.05
N LEU A 11 13.71 14.21 0.16
CA LEU A 11 13.54 13.23 -0.91
C LEU A 11 12.08 13.25 -1.40
N PRO A 12 11.80 13.50 -2.69
CA PRO A 12 10.44 13.38 -3.21
C PRO A 12 9.98 11.92 -3.08
N ILE A 13 8.79 11.73 -2.50
CA ILE A 13 8.22 10.41 -2.26
C ILE A 13 6.89 10.28 -2.98
N VAL A 14 6.73 9.19 -3.72
CA VAL A 14 5.43 8.64 -4.08
C VAL A 14 5.15 7.47 -3.16
N ASP A 15 4.21 7.62 -2.23
CA ASP A 15 3.76 6.49 -1.42
C ASP A 15 2.88 5.58 -2.28
N ALA A 16 3.45 4.47 -2.74
CA ALA A 16 2.79 3.58 -3.68
C ALA A 16 1.68 2.73 -3.03
N HIS A 17 1.45 2.82 -1.72
CA HIS A 17 0.35 2.11 -1.06
C HIS A 17 0.00 2.72 0.30
N HIS A 18 -1.20 3.26 0.39
CA HIS A 18 -1.89 3.52 1.65
C HIS A 18 -3.38 3.21 1.50
N HIS A 19 -4.09 3.28 2.61
CA HIS A 19 -5.51 3.06 2.74
C HIS A 19 -6.15 4.31 3.35
N LEU A 20 -7.33 4.65 2.87
CA LEU A 20 -8.22 5.66 3.44
C LEU A 20 -9.58 4.98 3.62
N TRP A 21 -10.32 5.35 4.66
CA TRP A 21 -11.67 4.85 4.88
C TRP A 21 -12.46 5.83 5.73
N ASP A 22 -13.78 5.79 5.55
CA ASP A 22 -14.71 6.65 6.28
C ASP A 22 -15.73 5.83 7.06
N LEU A 23 -15.53 5.78 8.37
CA LEU A 23 -16.43 5.14 9.34
C LEU A 23 -17.39 6.14 9.99
N SER A 24 -17.30 7.42 9.62
CA SER A 24 -18.22 8.46 10.10
C SER A 24 -19.53 8.49 9.33
N ASN A 25 -19.51 8.05 8.06
CA ASN A 25 -20.71 7.84 7.26
C ASN A 25 -21.36 6.49 7.61
N PRO A 26 -22.59 6.45 8.13
CA PRO A 26 -23.26 5.21 8.53
C PRO A 26 -23.60 4.28 7.35
N ASN A 27 -23.61 4.79 6.12
CA ASN A 27 -23.84 3.99 4.91
C ASN A 27 -22.56 3.33 4.39
N HIS A 28 -21.39 3.74 4.90
CA HIS A 28 -20.14 3.13 4.51
C HIS A 28 -19.87 1.88 5.34
N HIS A 29 -19.66 0.77 4.63
CA HIS A 29 -19.44 -0.53 5.25
C HIS A 29 -18.14 -1.13 4.75
N TYR A 30 -17.27 -1.49 5.69
CA TYR A 30 -16.00 -2.14 5.39
C TYR A 30 -15.99 -3.47 6.12
N THR A 31 -15.74 -4.55 5.40
CA THR A 31 -15.74 -5.91 5.96
C THR A 31 -14.74 -6.04 7.11
N PHE A 32 -13.59 -5.38 6.98
CA PHE A 32 -12.56 -5.32 8.01
C PHE A 32 -13.01 -4.62 9.31
N PHE A 33 -14.09 -3.83 9.30
CA PHE A 33 -14.60 -3.08 10.47
C PHE A 33 -15.94 -3.59 11.00
N ARG A 34 -16.49 -4.68 10.47
CA ARG A 34 -17.75 -5.25 10.96
C ARG A 34 -17.67 -5.69 12.43
N PRO A 35 -18.80 -5.67 13.17
CA PRO A 35 -18.83 -6.06 14.58
C PRO A 35 -18.44 -7.52 14.85
N ASP A 36 -18.71 -8.42 13.90
CA ASP A 36 -18.42 -9.85 13.96
C ASP A 36 -16.98 -10.22 13.56
N THR A 37 -16.23 -9.28 12.98
CA THR A 37 -14.80 -9.46 12.70
C THR A 37 -14.01 -9.48 14.01
N PRO A 38 -13.08 -10.43 14.25
CA PRO A 38 -12.24 -10.43 15.46
C PRO A 38 -11.36 -9.17 15.56
N ASP A 39 -11.10 -8.68 16.78
CA ASP A 39 -10.25 -7.50 16.99
C ASP A 39 -8.76 -7.77 16.76
N GLU A 40 -8.33 -9.00 17.01
CA GLU A 40 -6.97 -9.44 16.68
C GLU A 40 -6.88 -9.84 15.22
N PHE A 41 -5.88 -9.32 14.51
CA PHE A 41 -5.53 -9.70 13.15
C PHE A 41 -4.01 -9.73 12.99
N ILE A 42 -3.52 -9.81 11.76
CA ILE A 42 -2.10 -9.95 11.46
C ILE A 42 -1.22 -8.83 12.04
N ALA A 43 -1.77 -7.62 12.17
CA ALA A 43 -1.10 -6.48 12.81
C ALA A 43 -1.37 -6.35 14.32
N GLY A 44 -1.93 -7.36 14.97
CA GLY A 44 -2.34 -7.29 16.38
C GLY A 44 -3.72 -6.66 16.56
N ASP A 45 -3.90 -5.83 17.59
CA ASP A 45 -5.18 -5.21 17.93
C ASP A 45 -5.60 -4.14 16.91
N ARG A 46 -6.72 -4.36 16.21
CA ARG A 46 -7.26 -3.42 15.21
C ARG A 46 -8.10 -2.29 15.80
N ARG A 47 -8.44 -2.29 17.09
CA ARG A 47 -9.30 -1.25 17.70
C ARG A 47 -8.83 0.19 17.44
N PRO A 48 -7.53 0.51 17.44
CA PRO A 48 -7.05 1.86 17.09
C PRO A 48 -7.37 2.29 15.66
N LEU A 49 -7.65 1.34 14.75
CA LEU A 49 -8.04 1.61 13.36
C LEU A 49 -9.54 1.82 13.18
N LYS A 50 -10.37 1.58 14.21
CA LYS A 50 -11.84 1.69 14.16
C LYS A 50 -12.35 3.14 14.23
N SER A 51 -11.72 4.01 13.45
CA SER A 51 -12.15 5.40 13.22
C SER A 51 -11.88 5.78 11.77
N THR A 52 -12.55 6.82 11.25
CA THR A 52 -12.23 7.38 9.92
C THR A 52 -10.74 7.72 9.83
N TYR A 53 -10.11 7.31 8.73
CA TYR A 53 -8.78 7.75 8.34
C TYR A 53 -8.87 8.45 6.99
N SER A 54 -8.96 9.78 7.04
CA SER A 54 -9.16 10.66 5.89
C SER A 54 -7.84 11.03 5.22
N ILE A 55 -7.90 11.73 4.08
CA ILE A 55 -6.67 12.26 3.47
C ILE A 55 -6.01 13.31 4.37
N GLN A 56 -6.78 14.05 5.18
CA GLN A 56 -6.22 15.02 6.12
C GLN A 56 -5.42 14.32 7.23
N ASP A 57 -5.87 13.16 7.71
CA ASP A 57 -5.13 12.36 8.69
C ASP A 57 -3.83 11.82 8.08
N TYR A 58 -3.90 11.33 6.84
CA TYR A 58 -2.71 10.92 6.09
C TYR A 58 -1.71 12.07 5.93
N ILE A 59 -2.15 13.23 5.44
CA ILE A 59 -1.29 14.42 5.29
C ILE A 59 -0.66 14.84 6.62
N LYS A 60 -1.41 14.73 7.72
CA LYS A 60 -0.90 15.03 9.06
C LYS A 60 0.20 14.05 9.46
N ASP A 61 0.01 12.75 9.23
CA ASP A 61 1.00 11.73 9.57
C ASP A 61 2.26 11.79 8.69
N THR A 62 2.13 12.24 7.43
CA THR A 62 3.25 12.32 6.49
C THR A 62 3.89 13.72 6.40
N GLY A 63 3.30 14.74 7.03
CA GLY A 63 3.58 16.16 6.75
C GLY A 63 5.03 16.63 6.97
N SER A 64 5.83 15.86 7.71
CA SER A 64 7.27 16.13 7.90
C SER A 64 8.16 15.62 6.76
N TYR A 65 7.58 14.91 5.79
CA TYR A 65 8.29 14.31 4.64
C TYR A 65 7.68 14.80 3.33
N ASN A 66 8.49 14.85 2.28
CA ASN A 66 8.11 15.38 0.97
C ASN A 66 7.31 14.36 0.13
N VAL A 67 6.12 13.99 0.61
CA VAL A 67 5.17 13.15 -0.14
C VAL A 67 4.50 14.00 -1.23
N VAL A 68 4.94 13.79 -2.47
CA VAL A 68 4.48 14.56 -3.64
C VAL A 68 3.30 13.91 -4.34
N LYS A 69 3.21 12.57 -4.29
CA LYS A 69 2.07 11.81 -4.82
C LYS A 69 1.78 10.60 -3.93
N SER A 70 0.59 10.02 -4.05
CA SER A 70 0.25 8.80 -3.32
C SER A 70 -0.79 7.94 -4.03
N VAL A 71 -0.81 6.66 -3.67
CA VAL A 71 -1.68 5.64 -4.26
C VAL A 71 -2.53 5.04 -3.16
N HIS A 72 -3.83 5.32 -3.19
CA HIS A 72 -4.79 4.60 -2.36
C HIS A 72 -5.04 3.22 -2.95
N VAL A 73 -5.10 2.21 -2.10
CA VAL A 73 -5.50 0.84 -2.44
C VAL A 73 -6.76 0.49 -1.67
N GLU A 74 -7.73 -0.15 -2.34
CA GLU A 74 -9.04 -0.48 -1.76
C GLU A 74 -8.92 -1.09 -0.35
N ALA A 75 -9.86 -0.76 0.53
CA ALA A 75 -9.77 -1.03 1.97
C ALA A 75 -10.82 -2.03 2.49
N ALA A 76 -11.15 -3.04 1.66
CA ALA A 76 -12.16 -4.06 1.95
C ALA A 76 -13.59 -3.53 2.09
N TYR A 77 -13.93 -2.53 1.27
CA TYR A 77 -15.26 -1.91 1.23
C TYR A 77 -16.32 -2.90 0.69
N ASP A 78 -17.51 -2.86 1.28
CA ASP A 78 -18.64 -3.72 0.91
C ASP A 78 -19.42 -3.11 -0.26
N ILE A 79 -18.94 -3.38 -1.48
CA ILE A 79 -19.55 -2.90 -2.71
C ILE A 79 -20.93 -3.49 -3.00
N HIS A 80 -21.39 -4.49 -2.24
CA HIS A 80 -22.73 -5.04 -2.39
C HIS A 80 -23.78 -4.21 -1.63
N ALA A 81 -23.39 -3.66 -0.48
CA ALA A 81 -24.25 -2.76 0.29
C ALA A 81 -24.33 -1.37 -0.35
N ASP A 82 -23.19 -0.86 -0.82
CA ASP A 82 -23.09 0.42 -1.54
C ASP A 82 -22.04 0.28 -2.66
N PRO A 83 -22.44 0.18 -3.94
CA PRO A 83 -21.48 -0.06 -5.02
C PRO A 83 -20.49 1.06 -5.31
N TRP A 84 -20.77 2.29 -4.85
CA TRP A 84 -20.03 3.49 -5.28
C TRP A 84 -19.56 4.39 -4.12
N GLY A 85 -20.07 4.22 -2.90
CA GLY A 85 -19.82 5.13 -1.79
C GLY A 85 -18.34 5.35 -1.47
N ASP A 86 -17.53 4.29 -1.43
CA ASP A 86 -16.10 4.43 -1.17
C ASP A 86 -15.38 5.21 -2.27
N ILE A 87 -15.56 4.83 -3.53
CA ILE A 87 -14.84 5.44 -4.64
C ILE A 87 -15.26 6.89 -4.87
N GLU A 88 -16.55 7.21 -4.65
CA GLU A 88 -17.04 8.59 -4.68
C GLU A 88 -16.42 9.41 -3.56
N TRP A 89 -16.42 8.89 -2.32
CA TRP A 89 -15.78 9.56 -1.19
C TRP A 89 -14.27 9.76 -1.42
N LEU A 90 -13.54 8.73 -1.85
CA LEU A 90 -12.11 8.79 -2.16
C LEU A 90 -11.81 9.81 -3.27
N TYR A 91 -12.65 9.88 -4.29
CA TYR A 91 -12.49 10.83 -5.38
C TYR A 91 -12.70 12.28 -4.91
N GLU A 92 -13.61 12.51 -3.96
CA GLU A 92 -13.74 13.81 -3.30
C GLU A 92 -12.53 14.12 -2.39
N GLN A 93 -12.04 13.16 -1.61
CA GLN A 93 -10.81 13.34 -0.81
C GLN A 93 -9.65 13.83 -1.71
N ALA A 94 -9.51 13.24 -2.90
CA ALA A 94 -8.49 13.58 -3.88
C ALA A 94 -8.55 15.02 -4.43
N LYS A 95 -9.67 15.74 -4.23
CA LYS A 95 -9.85 17.13 -4.69
C LYS A 95 -9.61 18.17 -3.59
N THR A 96 -9.63 17.74 -2.32
CA THR A 96 -9.68 18.66 -1.16
C THR A 96 -8.31 19.14 -0.66
N ASN A 97 -7.22 18.67 -1.25
CA ASN A 97 -5.86 18.95 -0.76
C ASN A 97 -4.91 19.44 -1.86
N LYS A 98 -3.87 20.16 -1.45
CA LYS A 98 -2.93 20.87 -2.33
C LYS A 98 -2.26 20.00 -3.40
N ASN A 99 -1.88 18.77 -3.03
CA ASN A 99 -1.19 17.83 -3.92
C ASN A 99 -2.16 16.86 -4.65
N GLN A 100 -3.47 17.06 -4.45
CA GLN A 100 -4.54 16.20 -4.98
C GLN A 100 -4.34 14.71 -4.66
N LEU A 101 -3.88 14.42 -3.45
CA LEU A 101 -3.67 13.06 -2.93
C LEU A 101 -5.03 12.42 -2.56
N PRO A 102 -5.23 11.11 -2.78
CA PRO A 102 -4.38 10.23 -3.57
C PRO A 102 -4.46 10.59 -5.07
N ASN A 103 -3.35 10.45 -5.78
CA ASN A 103 -3.29 10.70 -7.22
C ASN A 103 -3.75 9.48 -8.02
N VAL A 104 -3.66 8.28 -7.42
CA VAL A 104 -4.18 7.03 -7.97
C VAL A 104 -5.10 6.35 -6.98
N LEU A 105 -6.20 5.82 -7.52
CA LEU A 105 -7.12 4.92 -6.85
C LEU A 105 -6.94 3.52 -7.45
N VAL A 106 -6.50 2.56 -6.64
CA VAL A 106 -6.62 1.13 -6.96
C VAL A 106 -7.93 0.65 -6.35
N ALA A 107 -8.98 0.60 -7.16
CA ALA A 107 -10.35 0.36 -6.73
C ALA A 107 -10.66 -1.13 -6.53
N HIS A 108 -11.80 -1.44 -5.93
CA HIS A 108 -12.32 -2.80 -5.88
C HIS A 108 -13.34 -3.07 -7.01
N ALA A 109 -13.25 -4.25 -7.60
CA ALA A 109 -14.28 -4.85 -8.41
C ALA A 109 -14.31 -6.35 -8.15
N ASN A 110 -15.50 -6.91 -7.90
CA ASN A 110 -15.68 -8.35 -7.86
C ASN A 110 -15.53 -8.90 -9.29
N LEU A 111 -14.37 -9.50 -9.58
CA LEU A 111 -14.05 -10.02 -10.90
C LEU A 111 -14.83 -11.28 -11.30
N ALA A 112 -15.57 -11.88 -10.36
CA ALA A 112 -16.46 -13.01 -10.61
C ALA A 112 -17.89 -12.58 -10.92
N ASP A 113 -18.22 -11.29 -10.83
CA ASP A 113 -19.55 -10.76 -11.12
C ASP A 113 -19.81 -10.72 -12.64
N ASP A 114 -20.98 -11.22 -13.08
CA ASP A 114 -21.40 -11.18 -14.48
C ASP A 114 -21.42 -9.75 -15.06
N GLN A 115 -21.65 -8.74 -14.21
CA GLN A 115 -21.67 -7.32 -14.57
C GLN A 115 -20.31 -6.62 -14.39
N VAL A 116 -19.23 -7.34 -14.09
CA VAL A 116 -17.90 -6.73 -13.85
C VAL A 116 -17.45 -5.84 -15.00
N ARG A 117 -17.75 -6.20 -16.26
CA ARG A 117 -17.35 -5.41 -17.43
C ARG A 117 -17.95 -4.01 -17.40
N GLU A 118 -19.23 -3.89 -17.06
CA GLU A 118 -19.92 -2.60 -16.93
C GLU A 118 -19.39 -1.80 -15.75
N ARG A 119 -19.14 -2.46 -14.61
CA ARG A 119 -18.52 -1.82 -13.44
C ARG A 119 -17.14 -1.24 -13.78
N LEU A 120 -16.28 -2.00 -14.46
CA LEU A 120 -14.94 -1.54 -14.84
C LEU A 120 -14.99 -0.36 -15.83
N ALA A 121 -15.88 -0.43 -16.82
CA ALA A 121 -16.10 0.68 -17.74
C ALA A 121 -16.56 1.94 -16.98
N THR A 122 -17.50 1.78 -16.06
CA THR A 122 -18.04 2.89 -15.24
C THR A 122 -16.99 3.47 -14.29
N LEU A 123 -16.20 2.64 -13.61
CA LEU A 123 -15.11 3.09 -12.74
C LEU A 123 -14.12 3.96 -13.52
N THR A 124 -13.68 3.48 -14.68
CA THR A 124 -12.65 4.15 -15.47
C THR A 124 -13.19 5.36 -16.26
N SER A 125 -14.49 5.42 -16.57
CA SER A 125 -15.09 6.58 -17.22
C SER A 125 -15.48 7.70 -16.24
N ARG A 126 -15.84 7.36 -15.01
CA ARG A 126 -16.28 8.34 -13.99
C ARG A 126 -15.12 8.88 -13.14
N PHE A 127 -14.08 8.09 -12.93
CA PHE A 127 -13.00 8.41 -11.98
C PHE A 127 -11.63 8.28 -12.68
N ASP A 128 -11.11 9.38 -13.19
CA ASP A 128 -9.87 9.43 -14.00
C ASP A 128 -8.58 9.01 -13.23
N LYS A 129 -8.65 9.03 -11.90
CA LYS A 129 -7.62 8.56 -10.97
C LYS A 129 -7.62 7.03 -10.79
N VAL A 130 -8.62 6.30 -11.30
CA VAL A 130 -8.64 4.83 -11.21
C VAL A 130 -7.61 4.25 -12.19
N ARG A 131 -6.55 3.63 -11.67
CA ARG A 131 -5.46 3.04 -12.47
C ARG A 131 -5.20 1.56 -12.20
N GLY A 132 -5.97 0.94 -11.31
CA GLY A 132 -5.84 -0.48 -11.02
C GLY A 132 -7.05 -1.02 -10.27
N ILE A 133 -7.12 -2.34 -10.19
CA ILE A 133 -8.10 -3.07 -9.39
C ILE A 133 -7.36 -3.97 -8.43
N ARG A 134 -7.81 -4.01 -7.18
CA ARG A 134 -7.45 -5.07 -6.22
C ARG A 134 -8.71 -5.86 -5.86
N HIS A 135 -8.67 -7.16 -6.12
CA HIS A 135 -9.69 -8.10 -5.69
C HIS A 135 -9.04 -9.07 -4.71
N MET A 136 -9.38 -8.95 -3.42
CA MET A 136 -8.94 -9.91 -2.43
C MET A 136 -9.65 -11.24 -2.68
N LEU A 137 -8.90 -12.25 -3.11
CA LEU A 137 -9.42 -13.59 -3.36
C LEU A 137 -9.41 -14.38 -2.05
N SER A 138 -10.53 -14.98 -1.66
CA SER A 138 -10.51 -16.14 -0.76
C SER A 138 -10.30 -17.39 -1.62
N TRP A 139 -9.18 -18.10 -1.43
CA TRP A 139 -8.84 -19.30 -2.19
C TRP A 139 -9.66 -20.56 -1.78
N LEU A 140 -10.59 -20.44 -0.84
CA LEU A 140 -11.37 -21.56 -0.30
C LEU A 140 -12.87 -21.29 -0.44
N ASP A 141 -13.61 -22.25 -1.00
CA ASP A 141 -15.07 -22.26 -1.12
C ASP A 141 -15.81 -22.39 0.24
N SER A 142 -15.09 -22.53 1.35
CA SER A 142 -15.66 -22.57 2.69
C SER A 142 -15.62 -21.19 3.34
N LYS A 143 -16.78 -20.70 3.79
CA LYS A 143 -16.94 -19.50 4.64
C LYS A 143 -16.20 -19.56 5.99
N GLU A 144 -15.48 -20.63 6.28
CA GLU A 144 -14.67 -20.80 7.47
C GLU A 144 -13.22 -21.04 7.06
N SER A 145 -12.45 -19.95 7.11
CA SER A 145 -11.01 -19.84 7.32
C SER A 145 -10.43 -18.73 6.43
N MET A 146 -9.80 -17.72 7.06
CA MET A 146 -8.49 -17.30 6.57
C MET A 146 -7.50 -18.25 7.24
N PRO A 147 -7.05 -19.33 6.59
CA PRO A 147 -6.00 -20.13 7.17
C PRO A 147 -4.69 -19.58 6.62
N TYR A 148 -3.76 -19.28 7.52
CA TYR A 148 -2.34 -19.18 7.18
C TYR A 148 -1.75 -20.55 6.74
N ASP A 149 -2.58 -21.44 6.19
CA ASP A 149 -2.16 -22.72 5.63
C ASP A 149 -1.28 -22.41 4.43
N ASN A 150 0.01 -22.69 4.59
CA ASN A 150 1.14 -22.35 3.71
C ASN A 150 1.85 -21.03 4.03
N MET A 151 2.15 -20.76 5.30
CA MET A 151 3.28 -19.86 5.62
C MET A 151 4.55 -20.42 4.97
N ALA A 152 5.03 -19.76 3.93
CA ALA A 152 6.29 -20.11 3.29
C ALA A 152 7.44 -19.97 4.29
N SER A 153 8.37 -20.92 4.30
CA SER A 153 9.67 -20.69 4.93
C SER A 153 10.39 -19.52 4.23
N ILE A 154 11.38 -18.93 4.90
CA ILE A 154 12.17 -17.84 4.29
C ILE A 154 12.80 -18.29 2.96
N ASP A 155 13.24 -19.54 2.84
CA ASP A 155 13.83 -20.07 1.61
C ASP A 155 12.79 -20.25 0.50
N GLN A 156 11.58 -20.71 0.83
CA GLN A 156 10.46 -20.80 -0.12
C GLN A 156 10.04 -19.41 -0.60
N TRP A 157 9.96 -18.43 0.31
CA TRP A 157 9.69 -17.03 -0.04
C TRP A 157 10.78 -16.47 -0.97
N LYS A 158 12.07 -16.68 -0.66
CA LYS A 158 13.19 -16.25 -1.50
C LYS A 158 13.12 -16.85 -2.91
N ALA A 159 12.85 -18.15 -3.01
CA ALA A 159 12.69 -18.85 -4.30
C ALA A 159 11.51 -18.26 -5.11
N GLY A 160 10.37 -18.04 -4.47
CA GLY A 160 9.21 -17.41 -5.11
C GLY A 160 9.49 -15.98 -5.60
N MET A 161 10.13 -15.16 -4.75
CA MET A 161 10.53 -13.79 -5.10
C MET A 161 11.52 -13.76 -6.27
N SER A 162 12.49 -14.66 -6.30
CA SER A 162 13.41 -14.80 -7.43
C SER A 162 12.67 -15.17 -8.73
N ALA A 163 11.73 -16.11 -8.67
CA ALA A 163 10.94 -16.52 -9.82
C ALA A 163 10.03 -15.38 -10.36
N LEU A 164 9.42 -14.62 -9.45
CA LEU A 164 8.65 -13.41 -9.81
C LEU A 164 9.55 -12.35 -10.44
N ALA A 165 10.75 -12.16 -9.93
CA ALA A 165 11.70 -11.19 -10.47
C ALA A 165 12.17 -11.52 -11.89
N GLN A 166 12.12 -12.79 -12.33
CA GLN A 166 12.38 -13.16 -13.72
C GLN A 166 11.30 -12.69 -14.69
N GLN A 167 10.13 -12.27 -14.19
CA GLN A 167 9.05 -11.75 -15.03
C GLN A 167 9.24 -10.25 -15.26
N PRO A 168 9.51 -9.79 -16.50
CA PRO A 168 9.91 -8.40 -16.77
C PRO A 168 8.79 -7.38 -16.49
N ASN A 169 7.53 -7.83 -16.49
CA ASN A 169 6.34 -7.02 -16.24
C ASN A 169 5.88 -7.01 -14.78
N VAL A 170 6.63 -7.63 -13.87
CA VAL A 170 6.32 -7.68 -12.43
C VAL A 170 7.21 -6.70 -11.67
N SER A 171 6.62 -5.98 -10.72
CA SER A 171 7.31 -5.03 -9.83
C SER A 171 6.92 -5.32 -8.37
N CYS A 172 7.76 -4.91 -7.44
CA CYS A 172 7.63 -5.22 -6.02
C CYS A 172 7.41 -3.92 -5.21
N LYS A 173 6.32 -3.87 -4.43
CA LYS A 173 6.17 -2.87 -3.38
C LYS A 173 6.92 -3.35 -2.15
N LEU A 174 7.86 -2.55 -1.66
CA LEU A 174 8.45 -2.69 -0.35
C LEU A 174 7.44 -2.10 0.64
N SER A 175 6.67 -2.95 1.33
CA SER A 175 5.52 -2.51 2.10
C SER A 175 5.09 -3.51 3.17
N GLY A 176 4.34 -3.02 4.16
CA GLY A 176 3.58 -3.84 5.10
C GLY A 176 4.44 -4.65 6.06
N LEU A 177 5.74 -4.36 6.20
CA LEU A 177 6.61 -5.17 7.04
C LEU A 177 6.35 -4.92 8.53
N ALA A 178 5.99 -3.69 8.94
CA ALA A 178 5.70 -3.38 10.34
C ALA A 178 4.38 -4.01 10.80
N MET A 179 3.45 -4.23 9.87
CA MET A 179 2.24 -5.03 10.11
C MET A 179 2.58 -6.46 10.58
N PHE A 180 3.60 -7.10 10.03
CA PHE A 180 4.00 -8.47 10.42
C PHE A 180 5.00 -8.51 11.58
N GLN A 181 5.87 -7.50 11.69
CA GLN A 181 6.91 -7.43 12.71
C GLN A 181 6.66 -6.24 13.64
N HIS A 182 5.89 -6.46 14.70
CA HIS A 182 5.42 -5.39 15.59
C HIS A 182 6.57 -4.69 16.35
N ASN A 183 7.64 -5.43 16.68
CA ASN A 183 8.86 -4.92 17.35
C ASN A 183 10.04 -4.81 16.38
N TRP A 184 9.78 -4.34 15.16
CA TRP A 184 10.80 -4.27 14.13
C TRP A 184 11.96 -3.35 14.52
N THR A 185 13.13 -3.69 14.00
CA THR A 185 14.32 -2.84 13.89
C THR A 185 14.72 -2.77 12.42
N VAL A 186 15.56 -1.80 12.05
CA VAL A 186 16.12 -1.73 10.68
C VAL A 186 16.76 -3.06 10.28
N GLU A 187 17.50 -3.70 11.19
CA GLU A 187 18.14 -5.01 10.95
C GLU A 187 17.16 -6.16 10.76
N SER A 188 16.00 -6.13 11.40
CA SER A 188 14.97 -7.16 11.19
C SER A 188 14.25 -7.03 9.84
N LEU A 189 14.14 -5.80 9.32
CA LEU A 189 13.52 -5.52 8.02
C LEU A 189 14.50 -5.70 6.86
N ARG A 190 15.79 -5.44 7.11
CA ARG A 190 16.87 -5.46 6.13
C ARG A 190 16.87 -6.71 5.24
N PRO A 191 16.78 -7.96 5.75
CA PRO A 191 16.83 -9.14 4.91
C PRO A 191 15.73 -9.19 3.85
N PHE A 192 14.56 -8.62 4.12
CA PHE A 192 13.44 -8.60 3.17
C PHE A 192 13.62 -7.51 2.13
N LEU A 193 14.00 -6.31 2.58
CA LEU A 193 14.23 -5.15 1.72
C LEU A 193 15.42 -5.37 0.78
N GLU A 194 16.58 -5.77 1.31
CA GLU A 194 17.78 -6.03 0.50
C GLU A 194 17.56 -7.18 -0.47
N TYR A 195 16.87 -8.25 -0.04
CA TYR A 195 16.61 -9.38 -0.94
C TYR A 195 15.70 -8.97 -2.10
N ALA A 196 14.61 -8.23 -1.83
CA ALA A 196 13.74 -7.71 -2.88
C ALA A 196 14.49 -6.76 -3.83
N LEU A 197 15.27 -5.82 -3.30
CA LEU A 197 16.13 -4.92 -4.08
C LEU A 197 17.14 -5.69 -4.94
N ASN A 198 17.76 -6.73 -4.41
CA ASN A 198 18.74 -7.54 -5.11
C ASN A 198 18.13 -8.34 -6.27
N VAL A 199 16.97 -8.97 -6.08
CA VAL A 199 16.38 -9.83 -7.13
C VAL A 199 15.56 -9.04 -8.15
N PHE A 200 14.79 -8.03 -7.72
CA PHE A 200 14.00 -7.20 -8.65
C PHE A 200 14.82 -6.10 -9.31
N GLY A 201 15.85 -5.60 -8.62
CA GLY A 201 16.59 -4.40 -8.97
C GLY A 201 15.87 -3.12 -8.54
N PRO A 202 16.60 -2.00 -8.39
CA PRO A 202 16.04 -0.71 -7.99
C PRO A 202 15.02 -0.14 -8.98
N ASP A 203 15.03 -0.60 -10.24
CA ASP A 203 14.08 -0.16 -11.28
C ASP A 203 12.69 -0.79 -11.17
N ARG A 204 12.49 -1.77 -10.27
CA ARG A 204 11.21 -2.47 -10.12
C ARG A 204 10.74 -2.55 -8.67
N CYS A 205 11.44 -1.91 -7.74
CA CYS A 205 11.00 -1.75 -6.35
C CYS A 205 10.34 -0.39 -6.13
N LEU A 206 9.31 -0.35 -5.28
CA LEU A 206 8.58 0.87 -4.91
C LEU A 206 8.47 1.00 -3.39
N PHE A 207 8.72 2.18 -2.84
CA PHE A 207 8.35 2.49 -1.46
C PHE A 207 6.81 2.53 -1.32
N ALA A 208 6.29 1.92 -0.27
CA ALA A 208 4.86 1.84 0.00
C ALA A 208 4.62 1.68 1.51
N SER A 209 3.94 2.65 2.13
CA SER A 209 3.87 2.74 3.59
C SER A 209 2.92 1.75 4.26
N ASN A 210 1.89 1.28 3.53
CA ASN A 210 0.77 0.52 4.08
C ASN A 210 0.01 1.28 5.19
N PHE A 211 0.08 2.60 5.21
CA PHE A 211 -0.62 3.42 6.21
C PHE A 211 -2.13 3.34 6.05
N PRO A 212 -2.91 3.43 7.14
CA PRO A 212 -2.47 3.50 8.53
C PRO A 212 -2.36 2.12 9.18
N VAL A 213 -2.33 1.02 8.44
CA VAL A 213 -2.19 -0.33 9.06
C VAL A 213 -0.83 -0.44 9.73
N ASP A 214 0.25 -0.07 9.04
CA ASP A 214 1.61 -0.03 9.64
C ASP A 214 1.73 1.06 10.74
N LYS A 215 0.80 2.03 10.81
CA LYS A 215 0.76 3.05 11.86
C LYS A 215 0.65 2.46 13.27
N LEU A 216 0.11 1.24 13.38
CA LEU A 216 0.04 0.52 14.65
C LEU A 216 1.41 0.28 15.28
N HIS A 217 2.47 0.19 14.47
CA HIS A 217 3.82 -0.21 14.91
C HIS A 217 4.94 0.72 14.40
N ALA A 218 4.61 1.74 13.60
CA ALA A 218 5.59 2.69 13.07
C ALA A 218 4.97 4.05 12.76
N THR A 219 5.75 5.12 12.90
CA THR A 219 5.42 6.39 12.23
C THR A 219 5.82 6.33 10.76
N PHE A 220 5.23 7.20 9.93
CA PHE A 220 5.58 7.26 8.50
C PHE A 220 7.08 7.54 8.32
N GLY A 221 7.61 8.44 9.16
CA GLY A 221 9.01 8.79 9.16
C GLY A 221 9.95 7.65 9.50
N GLN A 222 9.60 6.85 10.51
CA GLN A 222 10.36 5.65 10.86
C GLN A 222 10.46 4.67 9.69
N LEU A 223 9.38 4.46 8.92
CA LEU A 223 9.41 3.61 7.72
C LEU A 223 10.30 4.20 6.64
N VAL A 224 10.14 5.48 6.30
CA VAL A 224 10.95 6.15 5.26
C VAL A 224 12.44 6.09 5.61
N GLU A 225 12.79 6.43 6.86
CA GLU A 225 14.17 6.45 7.33
C GLU A 225 14.80 5.06 7.32
N ALA A 226 14.09 4.05 7.83
CA ALA A 226 14.56 2.66 7.80
C ALA A 226 14.80 2.16 6.37
N TYR A 227 13.85 2.41 5.45
CA TYR A 227 13.95 1.92 4.08
C TYR A 227 15.04 2.67 3.31
N LEU A 228 15.20 3.97 3.56
CA LEU A 228 16.25 4.79 2.96
C LEU A 228 17.63 4.38 3.49
N GLN A 229 17.75 4.08 4.79
CA GLN A 229 18.98 3.57 5.38
C GLN A 229 19.40 2.25 4.71
N VAL A 230 18.49 1.28 4.61
CA VAL A 230 18.76 0.00 3.97
C VAL A 230 19.15 0.18 2.50
N ALA A 231 18.44 1.03 1.75
CA ALA A 231 18.78 1.32 0.36
C ALA A 231 20.20 1.90 0.20
N LYS A 232 20.59 2.85 1.07
CA LYS A 232 21.93 3.45 1.06
C LYS A 232 23.02 2.42 1.38
N GLU A 233 22.81 1.60 2.41
CA GLU A 233 23.77 0.60 2.86
C GLU A 233 23.88 -0.58 1.89
N ALA A 234 22.81 -0.90 1.15
CA ALA A 234 22.83 -1.81 0.01
C ALA A 234 23.58 -1.24 -1.22
N GLY A 235 24.07 0.01 -1.15
CA GLY A 235 24.91 0.63 -2.17
C GLY A 235 24.15 1.30 -3.32
N LEU A 236 22.83 1.45 -3.24
CA LEU A 236 22.05 2.11 -4.29
C LEU A 236 22.50 3.56 -4.46
N SER A 237 22.85 3.95 -5.69
CA SER A 237 23.10 5.33 -6.08
C SER A 237 21.90 6.24 -5.79
N LYS A 238 22.16 7.56 -5.77
CA LYS A 238 21.09 8.56 -5.60
C LYS A 238 19.94 8.39 -6.59
N GLN A 239 20.26 8.14 -7.87
CA GLN A 239 19.25 7.94 -8.90
C GLN A 239 18.44 6.66 -8.65
N GLU A 240 19.07 5.58 -8.18
CA GLU A 240 18.37 4.34 -7.83
C GLU A 240 17.45 4.53 -6.62
N ILE A 241 17.87 5.29 -5.62
CA ILE A 241 17.02 5.68 -4.48
C ILE A 241 15.81 6.50 -4.98
N GLU A 242 16.02 7.50 -5.83
CA GLU A 242 14.94 8.30 -6.42
C GLU A 242 13.96 7.42 -7.22
N ARG A 243 14.45 6.38 -7.92
CA ARG A 243 13.57 5.42 -8.59
C ARG A 243 12.71 4.64 -7.62
N VAL A 244 13.29 4.09 -6.56
CA VAL A 244 12.57 3.30 -5.55
C VAL A 244 11.52 4.14 -4.83
N PHE A 245 11.84 5.37 -4.46
CA PHE A 245 10.95 6.23 -3.68
C PHE A 245 9.98 7.05 -4.53
N HIS A 246 10.23 7.25 -5.82
CA HIS A 246 9.45 8.17 -6.65
C HIS A 246 9.22 7.70 -8.10
N ASP A 247 10.28 7.54 -8.90
CA ASP A 247 10.10 7.45 -10.36
C ASP A 247 9.40 6.17 -10.81
N ASN A 248 9.64 5.05 -10.12
CA ASN A 248 9.01 3.78 -10.48
C ASN A 248 7.49 3.84 -10.30
N ALA A 249 7.03 4.45 -9.20
CA ALA A 249 5.60 4.66 -8.98
C ALA A 249 5.01 5.57 -10.07
N CYS A 250 5.71 6.66 -10.42
CA CYS A 250 5.26 7.54 -11.49
C CYS A 250 5.11 6.82 -12.83
N ARG A 251 6.11 6.03 -13.21
CA ARG A 251 6.11 5.24 -14.44
C ARG A 251 5.01 4.17 -14.45
N ILE A 252 4.88 3.39 -13.37
CA ILE A 252 3.95 2.25 -13.29
C ILE A 252 2.50 2.73 -13.29
N TYR A 253 2.20 3.77 -12.51
CA TYR A 253 0.84 4.29 -12.39
C TYR A 253 0.48 5.38 -13.42
N ARG A 254 1.45 5.81 -14.23
CA ARG A 254 1.31 6.86 -15.26
C ARG A 254 0.82 8.18 -14.65
N LEU A 255 1.56 8.65 -13.63
CA LEU A 255 1.31 9.85 -12.83
C LEU A 255 2.02 11.09 -13.37
#